data_AF-N9KZU1-F1
#
_entry.id   AF-N9KZU1-F1
#
_cell.length_a   1.000
_cell.length_b   1.000
_cell.length_c   1.000
_cell.angle_alpha   90.00
_cell.angle_beta   90.00
_cell.angle_gamma   90.00
#
_symmetry.space_group_name_H-M   'P 1'
#
loop_
_entity.id
_entity.type
_entity.pdbx_description
1 polymer ?
#
loop_
_entity_poly.entity_id
_entity_poly.type
_entity_poly.pdbx_seq_one_letter_code
_entity_poly.pdbx_strand_id
1 'polypeptide(L)' 'MSLSRGIYQHYKGQLYQVLHVATHSETEEKLVVYQCLYGDYSIWVRPLSMFTESISLEDDRELPRFKLVQEMM' A
#
# COMPACT_ATOMS: atom_id res chain seq x y z
N MET A 1 -13.93 3.09 3.13
CA MET A 1 -13.19 1.93 2.59
C MET A 1 -12.25 1.43 3.68
N SER A 2 -12.37 0.15 4.05
CA SER A 2 -11.41 -0.50 4.96
C SER A 2 -10.32 -1.17 4.12
N LEU A 3 -9.07 -0.80 4.33
CA LEU A 3 -7.92 -1.50 3.75
C LEU A 3 -7.60 -2.69 4.67
N SER A 4 -7.57 -3.90 4.12
CA SER A 4 -7.16 -5.09 4.86
C SER A 4 -5.71 -4.98 5.31
N ARG A 5 -5.41 -5.48 6.50
CA ARG A 5 -4.02 -5.66 6.94
C ARG A 5 -3.47 -6.92 6.29
N GLY A 6 -2.20 -6.90 5.93
CA GLY A 6 -1.61 -8.03 5.23
C GLY A 6 -0.40 -7.67 4.39
N ILE A 7 0.04 -8.63 3.59
CA ILE A 7 1.16 -8.48 2.65
C ILE A 7 0.59 -8.01 1.32
N TYR A 8 1.16 -6.93 0.81
CA TYR A 8 0.87 -6.33 -0.48
C TYR A 8 2.11 -6.39 -1.37
N GLN A 9 1.91 -6.68 -2.64
CA GLN A 9 2.94 -6.59 -3.68
C GLN A 9 2.78 -5.31 -4.47
N HIS A 10 3.82 -4.49 -4.52
CA HIS A 10 3.85 -3.34 -5.42
C HIS A 10 3.99 -3.83 -6.87
N TYR A 11 3.45 -3.09 -7.84
CA TYR A 11 3.53 -3.49 -9.25
C TYR A 11 4.96 -3.68 -9.78
N LYS A 12 5.96 -3.10 -9.11
CA LYS A 12 7.40 -3.31 -9.40
C LYS A 12 7.99 -4.58 -8.77
N GLY A 13 7.18 -5.43 -8.15
CA GLY A 13 7.56 -6.75 -7.64
C GLY A 13 7.83 -6.84 -6.13
N GLN A 14 8.24 -5.74 -5.48
CA GLN A 14 8.60 -5.75 -4.06
C GLN A 14 7.39 -5.96 -3.13
N LEU A 15 7.63 -6.64 -2.00
CA LEU A 15 6.63 -6.95 -0.99
C LEU A 15 6.69 -5.98 0.19
N TYR A 16 5.50 -5.68 0.73
CA TYR A 16 5.28 -4.77 1.83
C TYR A 16 4.19 -5.30 2.76
N GLN A 17 4.27 -5.02 4.05
CA GLN A 17 3.22 -5.34 5.01
C GLN A 17 2.47 -4.07 5.41
N VAL A 18 1.15 -4.05 5.22
CA VAL A 18 0.28 -2.99 5.75
C VAL A 18 0.08 -3.22 7.25
N LEU A 19 0.54 -2.27 8.05
CA LEU A 19 0.47 -2.31 9.51
C LEU A 19 -0.82 -1.66 9.99
N HIS A 20 -1.11 -0.44 9.53
CA HIS A 20 -2.27 0.36 9.96
C HIS A 20 -2.71 1.34 8.87
N VAL A 21 -3.94 1.87 9.01
CA VAL A 21 -4.36 3.11 8.36
C VAL A 21 -4.48 4.18 9.43
N ALA A 22 -3.66 5.22 9.35
CA ALA A 22 -3.65 6.36 10.24
C ALA A 22 -4.45 7.55 9.67
N THR A 23 -4.81 8.50 10.52
CA THR A 23 -5.36 9.79 10.11
C THR A 23 -4.32 10.86 10.40
N HIS A 24 -3.94 11.65 9.40
CA HIS A 24 -3.04 12.78 9.56
C HIS A 24 -3.76 13.89 10.37
N SER A 25 -3.18 14.34 11.49
CA SER A 25 -3.90 15.20 12.45
C SER A 25 -4.22 16.60 11.90
N GLU A 26 -3.35 17.16 11.07
CA GLU A 26 -3.51 18.53 10.57
C GLU A 26 -4.41 18.62 9.33
N THR A 27 -4.56 17.51 8.59
CA THR A 27 -5.23 17.51 7.27
C THR A 27 -6.40 16.53 7.20
N GLU A 28 -6.56 15.71 8.24
CA GLU A 28 -7.51 14.60 8.30
C GLU A 28 -7.34 13.54 7.20
N GLU A 29 -6.25 13.59 6.43
CA GLU A 29 -5.97 12.67 5.34
C GLU A 29 -5.70 11.26 5.87
N LYS A 30 -6.26 10.24 5.20
CA LYS A 30 -5.99 8.84 5.52
C LYS A 30 -4.65 8.42 4.93
N LEU A 31 -3.75 7.92 5.77
CA LEU A 31 -2.43 7.43 5.38
C LEU A 31 -2.30 5.93 5.69
N VAL A 32 -1.72 5.18 4.76
CA VAL A 32 -1.34 3.78 4.98
C VAL A 32 0.05 3.75 5.60
N VAL A 33 0.16 3.13 6.77
CA VAL A 33 1.44 2.83 7.43
C VAL A 33 1.84 1.41 7.03
N TYR A 34 2.97 1.26 6.36
CA TYR A 34 3.42 -0.04 5.84
C TYR A 34 4.93 -0.22 5.96
N GLN A 35 5.37 -1.47 6.02
CA GLN A 35 6.77 -1.86 6.17
C GLN A 35 7.28 -2.56 4.91
N CYS A 36 8.50 -2.24 4.47
CA CYS A 36 9.22 -3.01 3.45
C CYS A 36 9.52 -4.43 3.96
N LEU A 37 9.28 -5.46 3.16
CA LEU A 37 9.71 -6.83 3.48
C LEU A 37 11.04 -7.21 2.79
N TYR A 38 11.88 -6.20 2.56
CA TYR A 38 13.18 -6.30 1.90
C TYR A 38 14.12 -5.22 2.44
N GLY A 39 15.41 -5.35 2.14
CA GLY A 39 16.41 -4.36 2.50
C GLY A 39 16.50 -4.15 4.01
N ASP A 40 16.34 -2.91 4.45
CA ASP A 40 16.41 -2.49 5.85
C ASP A 40 15.09 -2.65 6.62
N TYR A 41 14.04 -3.16 5.98
CA TYR A 41 12.70 -3.30 6.56
C TYR A 41 12.13 -1.98 7.11
N SER A 42 12.47 -0.86 6.45
CA SER A 42 11.98 0.48 6.77
C SER A 42 10.45 0.60 6.74
N ILE A 43 9.94 1.53 7.54
CA ILE A 43 8.51 1.85 7.65
C ILE A 43 8.22 3.18 6.93
N TRP A 44 7.16 3.19 6.14
CA TRP A 44 6.76 4.31 5.30
C TRP A 44 5.29 4.64 5.49
N VAL A 45 4.94 5.87 5.12
CA VAL A 45 3.55 6.34 5.03
C VAL A 45 3.24 6.83 3.63
N ARG A 46 2.02 6.58 3.15
CA ARG A 46 1.53 7.06 1.85
C ARG A 46 0.04 7.36 1.93
N PRO A 47 -0.49 8.36 1.21
CA PRO A 47 -1.93 8.58 1.08
C PRO A 47 -2.68 7.30 0.71
N LEU A 48 -3.81 7.05 1.38
CA LEU A 48 -4.64 5.87 1.15
C LEU A 48 -5.12 5.83 -0.30
N SER A 49 -5.56 6.97 -0.84
CA SER A 49 -5.96 7.11 -2.25
C SER A 49 -4.87 6.63 -3.21
N MET A 50 -3.64 7.12 -3.02
CA MET A 50 -2.48 6.74 -3.83
C MET A 50 -1.98 5.31 -3.58
N PHE A 51 -2.33 4.70 -2.45
CA PHE A 51 -1.98 3.31 -2.16
C PHE A 51 -2.95 2.36 -2.86
N THR A 52 -4.24 2.69 -2.86
CA THR A 52 -5.31 1.88 -3.46
C THR A 52 -5.56 2.17 -4.94
N GLU A 53 -4.83 3.12 -5.52
CA GLU A 53 -5.00 3.48 -6.93
C GLU A 53 -4.54 2.37 -7.88
N SER A 54 -5.13 2.35 -9.07
CA SER A 54 -4.63 1.58 -10.20
C SER A 54 -3.55 2.37 -10.94
N ILE A 55 -2.62 1.67 -11.57
CA ILE A 55 -1.65 2.23 -12.51
C ILE A 55 -1.95 1.69 -13.91
N SER A 56 -1.83 2.56 -14.91
CA SER A 56 -1.87 2.20 -16.33
C SER A 56 -0.46 1.85 -16.78
N LEU A 57 -0.30 0.68 -17.38
CA LEU A 57 0.95 0.25 -18.03
C LEU A 57 1.03 0.76 -19.48
N GLU A 58 2.21 0.66 -20.08
CA GLU A 58 2.46 1.01 -21.50
C GLU A 58 1.62 0.20 -22.49
N ASP A 59 1.10 -0.95 -22.07
CA ASP A 59 0.26 -1.85 -22.88
C ASP A 59 -1.25 -1.69 -22.60
N ASP A 60 -1.66 -0.51 -22.13
CA ASP A 60 -3.05 -0.15 -21.79
C ASP A 60 -3.70 -1.02 -20.69
N ARG A 61 -2.92 -1.88 -20.00
CA ARG A 61 -3.45 -2.64 -18.86
C ARG A 61 -3.49 -1.78 -17.61
N GLU A 62 -4.61 -1.86 -16.89
CA GLU A 62 -4.73 -1.31 -15.54
C GLU A 62 -4.57 -2.40 -14.47
N LEU A 63 -3.79 -2.09 -13.44
CA LEU A 63 -3.59 -2.98 -12.31
C LEU A 63 -3.40 -2.20 -11.00
N PRO A 64 -3.75 -2.78 -9.84
CA PRO A 64 -3.57 -2.10 -8.55
C PRO A 64 -2.10 -1.77 -8.32
N ARG A 65 -1.79 -0.53 -7.90
CA ARG A 65 -0.43 -0.13 -7.54
C ARG A 65 0.16 -1.08 -6.49
N PHE A 66 -0.66 -1.44 -5.50
CA PHE A 66 -0.38 -2.43 -4.47
C PHE A 66 -1.49 -3.48 -4.48
N LYS A 67 -1.12 -4.74 -4.77
CA LYS A 67 -2.04 -5.87 -4.78
C LYS A 67 -1.91 -6.64 -3.47
N LEU A 68 -3.02 -6.88 -2.77
CA LEU A 68 -3.06 -7.77 -1.60
C LEU A 68 -2.72 -9.20 -2.06
N VAL A 69 -1.73 -9.83 -1.43
CA VAL A 69 -1.31 -11.21 -1.71
C VAL A 69 -1.55 -12.16 -0.55
N GLN A 70 -1.57 -11.64 0.68
CA GLN A 70 -1.90 -12.41 1.87
C GLN A 70 -2.56 -11.50 2.90
N GLU A 71 -3.78 -11.84 3.32
CA GLU A 71 -4.46 -11.15 4.40
C GLU A 71 -3.92 -11.62 5.77
N MET A 72 -3.79 -10.71 6.72
CA MET A 72 -3.45 -11.03 8.11
C MET A 72 -4.66 -10.69 8.99
N MET A 73 -5.22 -11.72 9.63
CA MET A 73 -6.29 -11.61 10.62
C MET A 73 -5.77 -11.09 11.96
#